data_AF-A0A535S1W0-F1
#
_entry.id   AF-A0A535S1W0-F1
#
_cell.length_a   1.000
_cell.length_b   1.000
_cell.length_c   1.000
_cell.angle_alpha   90.00
_cell.angle_beta   90.00
_cell.angle_gamma   90.00
#
_symmetry.space_group_name_H-M   'P 1'
#
loop_
_entity.id
_entity.type
_entity.pdbx_description
1 polymer ?
#
loop_
_entity_poly.entity_id
_entity_poly.type
_entity_poly.pdbx_seq_one_letter_code
_entity_poly.pdbx_strand_id
1 'polypeptide(L)'
;MPLVFLQHIPHPDLVTTIGVILKQAIAIAEDRGLLLPAAANSPQQSSPLPVQVPLPQQASPPGPAELIPRRKQDASAMLASNPFARTTIIVDKQARRLYTAIDGRSNVADLCNATGLSLKEAYEALQKLLVQQRIELYESGGQLVNASSLFNNR
;
A
#
# COMPACT_ATOMS: atom_id res chain seq x y z
N MET A 1 10.87 19.05 44.38
CA MET A 1 9.74 19.21 43.46
C MET A 1 9.37 17.83 42.91
N PRO A 2 8.36 17.13 43.46
CA PRO A 2 7.98 15.80 42.98
C PRO A 2 7.09 15.90 41.72
N LEU A 3 7.37 15.04 40.73
CA LEU A 3 6.58 14.89 39.51
C LEU A 3 5.38 13.96 39.79
N VAL A 4 4.16 14.47 39.61
CA VAL A 4 2.92 13.69 39.71
C VAL A 4 2.56 13.18 38.32
N PHE A 5 2.70 11.88 38.09
CA PHE A 5 2.21 11.22 36.88
C PHE A 5 0.72 10.87 37.07
N LEU A 6 -0.15 11.54 36.35
CA LEU A 6 -1.56 11.17 36.23
C LEU A 6 -1.65 9.87 35.41
N GLN A 7 -1.70 8.72 36.08
CA GLN A 7 -2.12 7.47 35.45
C GLN A 7 -3.61 7.60 35.11
N HIS A 8 -3.88 7.88 33.84
CA HIS A 8 -5.25 7.91 33.33
C HIS A 8 -5.78 6.48 33.34
N ILE A 9 -6.65 6.17 34.31
CA ILE A 9 -7.36 4.89 34.36
C ILE A 9 -8.25 4.85 33.11
N PRO A 10 -8.09 3.88 32.20
CA PRO A 10 -8.93 3.79 31.02
C PRO A 10 -10.37 3.55 31.45
N HIS A 11 -11.29 4.37 30.93
CA HIS A 11 -12.71 4.26 31.24
C HIS A 11 -13.24 2.85 30.89
N PRO A 12 -14.06 2.23 31.75
CA PRO A 12 -14.57 0.86 31.56
C PRO A 12 -15.37 0.67 30.25
N ASP A 13 -15.93 1.77 29.74
CA ASP A 13 -16.67 1.80 28.47
C ASP A 13 -15.77 1.56 27.24
N LEU A 14 -14.49 1.96 27.34
CA LEU A 14 -13.51 1.77 26.28
C LEU A 14 -13.19 0.28 26.07
N VAL A 15 -13.07 -0.49 27.16
CA VAL A 15 -12.76 -1.93 27.11
C VAL A 15 -13.89 -2.69 26.42
N THR A 16 -15.14 -2.33 26.73
CA THR A 16 -16.33 -2.92 26.10
C THR A 16 -16.38 -2.60 24.61
N THR A 17 -16.12 -1.34 24.25
CA THR A 17 -16.11 -0.87 22.87
C THR A 17 -15.02 -1.58 22.05
N ILE A 18 -13.81 -1.73 22.61
CA ILE A 18 -12.72 -2.48 21.97
C ILE A 18 -13.13 -3.94 21.74
N GLY A 19 -13.77 -4.58 22.72
CA GLY A 19 -14.25 -5.95 22.58
C GLY A 19 -15.26 -6.14 21.44
N VAL A 20 -16.20 -5.19 21.29
CA VAL A 20 -17.19 -5.21 20.20
C VAL A 20 -16.53 -5.02 18.84
N ILE A 21 -15.62 -4.04 18.72
CA ILE A 21 -14.89 -3.78 17.47
C ILE A 21 -14.05 -4.99 17.07
N LEU A 22 -13.34 -5.61 18.02
CA LEU A 22 -12.50 -6.77 17.74
C LEU A 22 -13.34 -7.95 17.24
N LYS A 23 -14.49 -8.20 17.86
CA LYS A 23 -15.41 -9.27 17.44
C LYS A 23 -15.92 -9.06 16.01
N GLN A 24 -16.25 -7.83 15.64
CA GLN A 24 -16.66 -7.51 14.27
C GLN A 24 -15.50 -7.65 13.27
N ALA A 25 -14.31 -7.19 13.65
CA ALA A 25 -13.13 -7.30 12.80
C ALA A 25 -12.75 -8.75 12.51
N ILE A 26 -12.88 -9.65 13.49
CA ILE A 26 -12.64 -11.10 13.32
C ILE A 26 -13.63 -11.70 12.32
N ALA A 27 -14.93 -11.41 12.47
CA ALA A 27 -15.94 -11.94 11.54
C ALA A 27 -15.71 -11.47 10.09
N ILE A 28 -15.31 -10.20 9.91
CA ILE A 28 -14.97 -9.65 8.59
C ILE A 28 -13.68 -10.27 8.04
N ALA A 29 -12.69 -10.53 8.91
CA ALA A 29 -11.45 -11.19 8.51
C ALA A 29 -11.69 -12.65 8.11
N GLU A 30 -12.62 -13.35 8.76
CA GLU A 30 -13.03 -14.72 8.43
C GLU A 30 -13.72 -14.78 7.06
N ASP A 31 -14.72 -13.92 6.82
CA ASP A 31 -15.43 -13.81 5.54
C ASP A 31 -14.48 -13.51 4.36
N ARG A 32 -13.39 -12.78 4.62
CA ARG A 32 -12.40 -12.39 3.62
C ARG A 32 -11.17 -13.30 3.55
N GLY A 33 -11.14 -14.41 4.29
CA GLY A 33 -10.00 -15.33 4.31
C GLY A 33 -8.69 -14.71 4.81
N LEU A 34 -8.77 -13.64 5.61
CA LEU A 34 -7.62 -12.93 6.19
C LEU A 34 -7.14 -13.58 7.50
N LEU A 35 -7.94 -14.49 8.07
CA LEU A 35 -7.52 -15.31 9.20
C LEU A 35 -6.67 -16.47 8.67
N LEU A 36 -5.37 -16.43 8.99
CA LEU A 36 -4.48 -17.56 8.75
C LEU A 36 -5.07 -18.79 9.46
N PRO A 37 -5.23 -19.95 8.79
CA PRO A 37 -5.54 -21.17 9.49
C PRO A 37 -4.41 -21.41 10.50
N ALA A 38 -4.76 -21.41 11.79
CA ALA A 38 -3.83 -21.84 12.82
C ALA A 38 -3.35 -23.22 12.39
N ALA A 39 -2.06 -23.34 12.05
CA ALA A 39 -1.44 -24.59 11.66
C ALA A 39 -1.65 -25.57 12.81
N ALA A 40 -2.70 -26.38 12.71
CA ALA A 40 -2.98 -27.46 13.61
C ALA A 40 -1.83 -28.44 13.42
N ASN A 41 -0.88 -28.40 14.36
CA ASN A 41 0.08 -29.46 14.56
C ASN A 41 -0.69 -30.77 14.74
N SER A 42 -0.83 -31.52 13.65
CA SER A 42 -1.28 -32.91 13.66
C SER A 42 -0.12 -33.73 13.11
N PRO A 43 0.64 -34.45 13.96
CA PRO A 43 1.62 -35.41 13.49
C PRO A 43 0.90 -36.75 13.31
N GLN A 44 0.64 -37.16 12.06
CA GLN A 44 0.60 -38.57 11.63
C GLN A 44 0.19 -38.62 10.15
N GLN A 45 1.13 -38.86 9.24
CA GLN A 45 1.52 -40.20 8.78
C GLN A 45 0.50 -40.76 7.78
N SER A 46 0.82 -40.68 6.47
CA SER A 46 0.91 -41.82 5.54
C SER A 46 0.92 -41.39 4.06
N SER A 47 1.97 -41.85 3.37
CA SER A 47 2.07 -42.20 1.94
C SER A 47 2.31 -41.08 0.89
N PRO A 48 3.35 -41.22 0.05
CA PRO A 48 3.67 -40.29 -1.03
C PRO A 48 2.93 -40.66 -2.31
N LEU A 49 2.05 -39.77 -2.76
CA LEU A 49 1.75 -39.64 -4.19
C LEU A 49 2.71 -38.57 -4.75
N PRO A 50 3.27 -38.74 -5.95
CA PRO A 50 3.98 -37.67 -6.63
C PRO A 50 2.93 -36.67 -7.13
N VAL A 51 2.37 -35.89 -6.21
CA VAL A 51 1.66 -34.67 -6.56
C VAL A 51 2.76 -33.75 -7.06
N GLN A 52 2.78 -33.54 -8.37
CA GLN A 52 3.55 -32.47 -8.99
C GLN A 52 3.23 -31.21 -8.20
N VAL A 53 4.18 -30.82 -7.34
CA VAL A 53 4.25 -29.48 -6.80
C VAL A 53 4.18 -28.59 -8.04
N PRO A 54 3.13 -27.76 -8.23
CA PRO A 54 3.28 -26.66 -9.16
C PRO A 54 4.50 -25.93 -8.63
N LEU A 55 5.61 -25.96 -9.39
CA LEU A 55 6.75 -25.12 -9.09
C LEU A 55 6.19 -23.78 -8.64
N PRO A 56 6.72 -23.14 -7.58
CA PRO A 56 6.43 -21.72 -7.39
C PRO A 56 6.76 -21.10 -8.74
N GLN A 57 5.71 -20.73 -9.48
CA GLN A 57 5.86 -20.01 -10.73
C GLN A 57 6.72 -18.85 -10.29
N GLN A 58 7.97 -18.85 -10.75
CA GLN A 58 8.86 -17.72 -10.54
C GLN A 58 8.03 -16.56 -11.04
N ALA A 59 7.46 -15.80 -10.10
CA ALA A 59 6.66 -14.65 -10.42
C ALA A 59 7.63 -13.82 -11.23
N SER A 60 7.37 -13.75 -12.54
CA SER A 60 8.05 -12.81 -13.41
C SER A 60 8.11 -11.50 -12.62
N PRO A 61 9.27 -10.85 -12.51
CA PRO A 61 9.36 -9.59 -11.80
C PRO A 61 8.18 -8.73 -12.26
N PRO A 62 7.33 -8.28 -11.33
CA PRO A 62 6.01 -7.75 -11.66
C PRO A 62 6.19 -6.73 -12.76
N GLY A 63 5.47 -6.96 -13.87
CA GLY A 63 5.52 -6.04 -14.99
C GLY A 63 5.21 -4.65 -14.45
N PRO A 64 5.84 -3.58 -14.95
CA PRO A 64 5.73 -2.26 -14.35
C PRO A 64 4.27 -1.73 -14.34
N ALA A 65 3.35 -2.39 -15.07
CA ALA A 65 1.92 -2.17 -15.06
C ALA A 65 1.21 -2.57 -13.75
N GLU A 66 1.80 -3.49 -12.97
CA GLU A 66 1.24 -4.02 -11.72
C GLU A 66 1.61 -3.19 -10.49
N LEU A 67 2.44 -2.16 -10.66
CA LEU A 67 2.88 -1.30 -9.58
C LEU A 67 1.74 -0.43 -9.07
N ILE A 68 1.67 -0.26 -7.76
CA ILE A 68 0.68 0.53 -7.07
C ILE A 68 1.35 1.81 -6.59
N PRO A 69 1.17 2.94 -7.28
CA PRO A 69 1.65 4.21 -6.77
C PRO A 69 0.84 4.64 -5.54
N ARG A 70 1.53 5.17 -4.54
CA ARG A 70 0.95 5.78 -3.35
C ARG A 70 1.42 7.23 -3.21
N ARG A 71 0.52 8.11 -2.77
CA ARG A 71 0.88 9.50 -2.49
C ARG A 71 1.64 9.57 -1.17
N LYS A 72 2.72 10.34 -1.15
CA LYS A 72 3.48 10.60 0.06
C LYS A 72 2.78 11.69 0.88
N GLN A 73 2.23 11.32 2.03
CA GLN A 73 1.40 12.19 2.89
C GLN A 73 2.15 13.42 3.44
N ASP A 74 3.48 13.37 3.51
CA ASP A 74 4.32 14.46 4.04
C ASP A 74 4.08 15.79 3.33
N ALA A 75 3.82 15.75 2.02
CA ALA A 75 3.55 16.95 1.24
C ALA A 75 2.30 17.71 1.71
N SER A 76 1.23 17.00 2.06
CA SER A 76 -0.03 17.60 2.53
C SER A 76 0.00 17.88 4.04
N ALA A 77 0.69 17.05 4.82
CA ALA A 77 0.82 17.24 6.27
C ALA A 77 1.68 18.47 6.61
N MET A 78 2.75 18.72 5.85
CA MET A 78 3.55 19.95 5.98
C MET A 78 2.76 21.22 5.62
N LEU A 79 1.79 21.13 4.70
CA LEU A 79 0.90 22.26 4.36
C LEU A 79 -0.11 22.55 5.46
N ALA A 80 -0.68 21.50 6.08
CA ALA A 80 -1.62 21.65 7.19
C ALA A 80 -0.97 22.27 8.44
N SER A 81 0.33 22.06 8.62
CA SER A 81 1.10 22.60 9.74
C SER A 81 1.80 23.92 9.43
N ASN A 82 1.97 24.29 8.15
CA ASN A 82 2.59 25.55 7.75
C ASN A 82 1.92 26.13 6.48
N PRO A 83 1.09 27.19 6.61
CA PRO A 83 0.43 27.82 5.47
C PRO A 83 1.40 28.56 4.52
N PHE A 84 2.66 28.77 4.92
CA PHE A 84 3.74 29.30 4.09
C PHE A 84 4.62 28.20 3.48
N ALA A 85 4.40 26.93 3.81
CA ALA A 85 5.09 25.85 3.14
C ALA A 85 4.76 25.89 1.65
N ARG A 86 5.80 25.95 0.82
CA ARG A 86 5.64 26.02 -0.63
C ARG A 86 4.88 24.79 -1.09
N THR A 87 3.64 24.98 -1.55
CA THR A 87 2.94 23.99 -2.38
C THR A 87 3.81 23.78 -3.60
N THR A 88 4.54 22.68 -3.63
CA THR A 88 5.40 22.37 -4.77
C THR A 88 4.48 21.93 -5.92
N ILE A 89 4.04 22.93 -6.70
CA ILE A 89 3.02 22.79 -7.75
C ILE A 89 3.51 21.77 -8.78
N ILE A 90 2.73 20.72 -9.01
CA ILE A 90 2.97 19.79 -10.12
C ILE A 90 2.64 20.56 -11.41
N VAL A 91 3.69 21.08 -12.06
CA VAL A 91 3.59 21.93 -13.26
C VAL A 91 3.03 21.13 -14.44
N ASP A 92 3.39 19.85 -14.53
CA ASP A 92 3.00 18.98 -15.63
C ASP A 92 1.53 18.54 -15.50
N LYS A 93 0.74 18.82 -16.55
CA LYS A 93 -0.71 18.55 -16.57
C LYS A 93 -1.02 17.05 -16.49
N GLN A 94 -0.22 16.21 -17.14
CA GLN A 94 -0.42 14.76 -17.15
C GLN A 94 -0.05 14.18 -15.78
N ALA A 95 1.08 14.59 -15.21
CA ALA A 95 1.49 14.22 -13.86
C ALA A 95 0.48 14.67 -12.81
N ARG A 96 -0.09 15.86 -12.92
CA ARG A 96 -1.13 16.33 -12.00
C ARG A 96 -2.40 15.49 -12.08
N ARG A 97 -2.84 15.17 -13.30
CA ARG A 97 -4.02 14.33 -13.53
C ARG A 97 -3.82 12.91 -12.99
N LEU A 98 -2.65 12.32 -13.25
CA LEU A 98 -2.27 11.04 -12.68
C LEU A 98 -2.22 11.11 -11.16
N TYR A 99 -1.57 12.13 -10.60
CA TYR A 99 -1.49 12.34 -9.16
C TYR A 99 -2.88 12.38 -8.51
N THR A 100 -3.86 13.08 -9.10
CA THR A 100 -5.25 13.12 -8.63
C THR A 100 -5.98 11.77 -8.73
N ALA A 101 -5.61 10.91 -9.68
CA ALA A 101 -6.17 9.56 -9.81
C ALA A 101 -5.55 8.54 -8.85
N ILE A 102 -4.35 8.80 -8.32
CA ILE A 102 -3.68 7.88 -7.38
C ILE A 102 -4.47 7.80 -6.06
N ASP A 103 -5.04 6.64 -5.79
CA ASP A 103 -5.78 6.28 -4.58
C ASP A 103 -4.96 5.41 -3.61
N GLY A 104 -3.78 4.95 -4.03
CA GLY A 104 -2.90 4.07 -3.28
C GLY A 104 -3.29 2.58 -3.31
N ARG A 105 -4.24 2.20 -4.17
CA ARG A 105 -4.74 0.83 -4.34
C ARG A 105 -4.74 0.39 -5.80
N SER A 106 -5.00 1.31 -6.72
CA SER A 106 -5.03 1.08 -8.15
C SER A 106 -3.61 0.88 -8.70
N ASN A 107 -3.45 -0.10 -9.59
CA ASN A 107 -2.18 -0.31 -10.29
C ASN A 107 -2.01 0.69 -11.45
N VAL A 108 -0.84 0.71 -12.09
CA VAL A 108 -0.55 1.63 -13.22
C VAL A 108 -1.50 1.40 -14.40
N ALA A 109 -1.89 0.16 -14.70
CA ALA A 109 -2.83 -0.14 -15.79
C ALA A 109 -4.23 0.45 -15.52
N ASP A 110 -4.73 0.30 -14.30
CA ASP A 110 -6.00 0.86 -13.85
C ASP A 110 -5.97 2.39 -13.88
N LEU A 111 -4.84 2.98 -13.48
CA LEU A 111 -4.63 4.42 -13.57
C LEU A 111 -4.59 4.92 -15.01
N CYS A 112 -4.02 4.15 -15.96
CA CYS A 112 -4.08 4.48 -17.39
C CYS A 112 -5.52 4.51 -17.87
N ASN A 113 -6.33 3.53 -17.49
CA ASN A 113 -7.75 3.48 -17.85
C ASN A 113 -8.54 4.65 -17.23
N ALA A 114 -8.34 4.94 -15.94
CA ALA A 114 -9.02 6.02 -15.24
C ALA A 114 -8.62 7.41 -15.75
N THR A 115 -7.37 7.58 -16.17
CA THR A 115 -6.85 8.85 -16.67
C THR A 115 -6.83 8.94 -18.19
N GLY A 116 -7.26 7.92 -18.93
CA GLY A 116 -7.17 7.88 -20.40
C GLY A 116 -5.77 8.21 -20.93
N LEU A 117 -4.73 7.91 -20.16
CA LEU A 117 -3.33 8.09 -20.56
C LEU A 117 -2.82 6.80 -21.18
N SER A 118 -1.96 6.91 -22.19
CA SER A 118 -1.22 5.75 -22.65
C SER A 118 -0.25 5.27 -21.57
N LEU A 119 0.07 3.99 -21.59
CA LEU A 119 1.01 3.38 -20.64
C LEU A 119 2.37 4.11 -20.60
N LYS A 120 2.83 4.58 -21.77
CA LYS A 120 4.06 5.39 -21.90
C LYS A 120 3.94 6.75 -21.22
N GLU A 121 2.86 7.48 -21.47
CA GLU A 121 2.62 8.79 -20.82
C GLU A 121 2.44 8.65 -19.31
N ALA A 122 1.79 7.58 -18.87
CA ALA A 122 1.66 7.27 -17.46
C ALA A 122 3.03 7.05 -16.80
N TYR A 123 3.94 6.32 -17.45
CA TYR A 123 5.31 6.16 -16.94
C TYR A 123 6.09 7.46 -16.89
N GLU A 124 6.03 8.29 -17.94
CA GLU A 124 6.71 9.58 -17.93
C GLU A 124 6.17 10.51 -16.82
N ALA A 125 4.85 10.48 -16.60
CA ALA A 125 4.20 11.18 -15.50
C ALA A 125 4.61 10.61 -14.13
N LEU A 126 4.64 9.29 -13.97
CA LEU A 126 5.11 8.59 -12.76
C LEU A 126 6.56 8.97 -12.44
N GLN A 127 7.44 8.95 -13.43
CA GLN A 127 8.84 9.33 -13.28
C GLN A 127 8.97 10.78 -12.79
N LYS A 128 8.21 11.72 -13.37
CA LYS A 128 8.19 13.12 -12.91
C LYS A 128 7.73 13.23 -11.46
N LEU A 129 6.69 12.50 -11.06
CA LEU A 129 6.18 12.50 -9.69
C LEU A 129 7.16 11.88 -8.68
N LEU A 130 7.91 10.86 -9.09
CA LEU A 130 8.95 10.22 -8.29
C LEU A 130 10.18 11.11 -8.09
N VAL A 131 10.66 11.77 -9.15
CA VAL A 131 11.74 12.76 -9.06
C VAL A 131 11.36 13.91 -8.12
N GLN A 132 10.08 14.29 -8.13
CA GLN A 132 9.53 15.30 -7.22
C GLN A 132 9.21 14.76 -5.81
N GLN A 133 9.52 13.49 -5.54
CA GLN A 133 9.27 12.78 -4.27
C GLN A 133 7.81 12.91 -3.78
N ARG A 134 6.86 12.96 -4.71
CA ARG A 134 5.42 13.09 -4.40
C ARG A 134 4.74 11.75 -4.17
N ILE A 135 5.32 10.70 -4.73
CA ILE A 135 4.76 9.36 -4.71
C ILE A 135 5.84 8.33 -4.41
N GLU A 136 5.38 7.17 -4.01
CA GLU A 136 6.16 5.96 -3.80
C GLU A 136 5.50 4.82 -4.58
N LEU A 137 6.30 3.87 -5.08
CA LEU A 137 5.78 2.72 -5.81
C LEU A 137 5.85 1.48 -4.95
N TYR A 138 4.74 0.74 -4.93
CA TYR A 138 4.63 -0.52 -4.21
C TYR A 138 4.30 -1.65 -5.17
N GLU A 139 4.78 -2.85 -4.88
CA GLU A 139 4.29 -4.07 -5.51
C GLU A 139 2.94 -4.50 -4.93
N SER A 140 2.26 -5.42 -5.61
CA SER A 140 1.07 -6.10 -5.11
C SER A 140 1.31 -6.78 -3.75
N GLY A 141 2.55 -7.19 -3.48
CA GLY A 141 3.00 -7.71 -2.18
C GLY A 141 3.28 -6.64 -1.10
N GLY A 142 3.07 -5.35 -1.40
CA GLY A 142 3.29 -4.25 -0.46
C GLY A 142 4.77 -3.88 -0.25
N GLN A 143 5.68 -4.42 -1.05
CA GLN A 143 7.10 -4.06 -1.04
C GLN A 143 7.32 -2.73 -1.77
N LEU A 144 8.14 -1.86 -1.18
CA LEU A 144 8.52 -0.60 -1.81
C LEU A 144 9.52 -0.88 -2.95
N VAL A 145 9.15 -0.50 -4.17
CA VAL A 145 10.02 -0.65 -5.33
C VAL A 145 10.80 0.64 -5.57
N ASN A 146 12.12 0.49 -5.67
CA ASN A 146 12.96 1.59 -6.12
C ASN A 146 12.69 1.90 -7.59
N ALA A 147 12.07 3.05 -7.84
CA ALA A 147 11.79 3.55 -9.18
C ALA A 147 13.04 3.58 -10.08
N SER A 148 14.20 3.88 -9.50
CA SER A 148 15.49 3.88 -10.21
C SER A 148 15.75 2.55 -10.92
N SER A 149 15.31 1.43 -10.36
CA SER A 149 15.49 0.09 -10.96
C SER A 149 14.53 -0.18 -12.12
N LEU A 150 13.36 0.48 -12.14
CA LEU A 150 12.32 0.30 -13.15
C LEU A 150 12.53 1.16 -14.40
N PHE A 151 13.11 2.35 -14.24
CA PHE A 151 13.28 3.32 -15.32
C PHE A 151 14.70 3.37 -15.91
N ASN A 152 15.67 2.63 -15.36
CA ASN A 152 17.08 2.66 -15.78
C ASN A 152 17.43 1.67 -16.92
N ASN A 153 16.44 1.04 -17.56
CA ASN A 153 16.67 0.11 -18.67
C ASN A 153 16.26 0.75 -20.02
N ARG A 154 16.90 1.87 -20.36
CA ARG A 154 16.74 2.56 -21.65
C ARG A 154 18.01 2.47 -22.49
#